data_AF-A0A210PNR9-F1
#
_entry.id   AF-A0A210PNR9-F1
#
_cell.length_a   1.000
_cell.length_b   1.000
_cell.length_c   1.000
_cell.angle_alpha   90.00
_cell.angle_beta   90.00
_cell.angle_gamma   90.00
#
_symmetry.space_group_name_H-M   'P 1'
#
loop_
_entity.id
_entity.type
_entity.pdbx_description
1 polymer ?
#
loop_
_entity_poly.entity_id
_entity_poly.type
_entity_poly.pdbx_seq_one_letter_code
_entity_poly.pdbx_strand_id
1 'polypeptide(L)'
;MATSLLRNKMRTFVVGVGVTKFEKPMTKAWDYPDMGKEAGEAALKDAGLPYSNVKAVVASYCYGEPTSGQRAVYNLGLSGVPIFNVNNNCSSGSSALMLARRLVQS
;
A
#
# COMPACT_ATOMS: atom_id res chain seq x y z
N MET A 1 -8.68 -41.55 6.50
CA MET A 1 -7.53 -40.93 7.21
C MET A 1 -6.65 -40.26 6.15
N ALA A 2 -6.47 -38.95 6.03
CA ALA A 2 -6.64 -37.85 6.96
C ALA A 2 -7.18 -36.60 6.24
N THR A 3 -8.46 -36.30 6.47
CA THR A 3 -9.12 -35.03 6.17
C THR A 3 -8.71 -33.96 7.21
N SER A 4 -7.41 -33.85 7.50
CA SER A 4 -6.89 -33.00 8.58
C SER A 4 -5.53 -32.38 8.24
N LEU A 5 -5.46 -31.71 7.10
CA LEU A 5 -4.56 -30.59 6.88
C LEU A 5 -5.36 -29.47 6.23
N LEU A 6 -6.47 -29.06 6.86
CA LEU A 6 -6.97 -27.71 6.67
C LEU A 6 -5.88 -26.78 7.21
N ARG A 7 -4.92 -26.48 6.34
CA ARG A 7 -3.91 -25.47 6.53
C ARG A 7 -4.70 -24.24 6.98
N ASN A 8 -4.57 -23.86 8.24
CA ASN A 8 -5.23 -22.68 8.79
C ASN A 8 -4.61 -21.46 8.10
N LYS A 9 -5.03 -21.23 6.85
CA LYS A 9 -4.46 -20.26 5.95
C LYS A 9 -5.00 -18.95 6.47
N MET A 10 -4.17 -18.23 7.25
CA MET A 10 -4.44 -16.88 7.73
C MET A 10 -5.22 -16.11 6.66
N ARG A 11 -6.50 -15.85 6.94
CA ARG A 11 -7.38 -15.18 5.98
C ARG A 11 -6.97 -13.71 5.95
N THR A 12 -6.70 -13.20 4.76
CA THR A 12 -6.36 -11.81 4.53
C THR A 12 -7.58 -11.11 3.95
N PHE A 13 -7.89 -9.95 4.48
CA PHE A 13 -9.02 -9.12 4.06
C PHE A 13 -8.52 -7.75 3.63
N VAL A 14 -9.23 -7.14 2.68
CA VAL A 14 -9.09 -5.71 2.40
C VAL A 14 -10.11 -5.00 3.29
N VAL A 15 -9.63 -4.16 4.19
CA VAL A 15 -10.48 -3.51 5.22
C VAL A 15 -10.72 -2.03 4.94
N GLY A 16 -10.02 -1.43 3.97
CA GLY A 16 -10.27 -0.09 3.51
C GLY A 16 -9.59 0.18 2.17
N VAL A 17 -10.16 1.11 1.39
CA VAL A 17 -9.67 1.52 0.08
C VAL A 17 -9.67 3.03 -0.06
N GLY A 18 -8.74 3.55 -0.86
CA GLY A 18 -8.62 4.97 -1.12
C GLY A 18 -7.92 5.19 -2.45
N VAL A 19 -8.40 6.18 -3.21
CA VAL A 19 -7.86 6.52 -4.52
C VAL A 19 -7.89 8.03 -4.69
N THR A 20 -6.74 8.58 -5.05
CA THR A 20 -6.65 9.97 -5.52
C THR A 20 -7.34 10.06 -6.85
N LYS A 21 -8.17 11.09 -7.05
CA LYS A 21 -8.94 11.23 -8.28
C LYS A 21 -8.01 11.20 -9.50
N PHE A 22 -8.37 10.40 -10.49
CA PHE A 22 -7.64 10.36 -11.76
C PHE A 22 -7.87 11.67 -12.51
N GLU A 23 -6.78 12.39 -12.76
CA GLU A 23 -6.80 13.68 -13.43
C GLU A 23 -5.86 13.65 -14.63
N LYS A 24 -6.10 14.52 -15.60
CA LYS A 24 -5.19 14.70 -16.73
C LYS A 24 -3.82 15.19 -16.20
N PRO A 25 -2.69 14.64 -16.68
CA PRO A 25 -1.36 15.10 -16.27
C PRO A 25 -1.19 16.62 -16.46
N MET A 26 -0.42 17.25 -15.57
CA MET A 26 -0.10 18.70 -15.60
C MET A 26 -1.29 19.65 -15.42
N THR A 27 -2.41 19.20 -14.85
CA THR A 27 -3.59 20.06 -14.57
C THR A 27 -3.66 20.61 -13.15
N LYS A 28 -2.84 20.09 -12.23
CA LYS A 28 -2.74 20.51 -10.84
C LYS A 28 -1.26 20.65 -10.46
N ALA A 29 -0.96 21.61 -9.59
CA ALA A 29 0.36 21.81 -9.01
C ALA A 29 0.54 20.89 -7.81
N TRP A 30 0.80 19.61 -8.08
CA TRP A 30 0.98 18.54 -7.10
C TRP A 30 2.01 17.53 -7.60
N ASP A 31 2.53 16.71 -6.69
CA ASP A 31 3.44 15.61 -7.01
C ASP A 31 2.95 14.29 -6.38
N TYR A 32 3.58 13.18 -6.73
CA TYR A 32 3.20 11.84 -6.26
C TYR A 32 3.12 11.70 -4.72
N PRO A 33 3.88 12.42 -3.87
CA PRO A 33 3.69 12.34 -2.42
C PRO A 33 2.38 12.94 -1.94
N ASP A 34 1.85 13.94 -2.65
CA ASP A 34 0.53 14.53 -2.35
C ASP A 34 -0.57 13.53 -2.72
N MET A 35 -0.44 12.90 -3.89
CA MET A 35 -1.35 11.83 -4.33
C MET A 35 -1.30 10.63 -3.40
N GLY A 36 -0.11 10.22 -2.94
CA GLY A 36 0.05 9.11 -1.99
C GLY A 36 -0.59 9.43 -0.64
N LYS A 37 -0.46 10.68 -0.17
CA LYS A 37 -1.10 11.15 1.06
C LYS A 37 -2.62 11.09 0.95
N GLU A 38 -3.21 11.68 -0.10
CA GLU A 38 -4.66 11.72 -0.30
C GLU A 38 -5.26 10.30 -0.34
N ALA A 39 -4.69 9.41 -1.16
CA ALA A 39 -5.17 8.03 -1.27
C ALA A 39 -4.99 7.24 0.04
N GLY A 40 -3.85 7.42 0.72
CA GLY A 40 -3.54 6.72 1.96
C GLY A 40 -4.42 7.17 3.13
N GLU A 41 -4.66 8.47 3.30
CA GLU A 41 -5.58 9.01 4.30
C GLU A 41 -7.02 8.54 4.05
N ALA A 42 -7.45 8.53 2.79
CA ALA A 42 -8.76 7.98 2.43
C ALA A 42 -8.89 6.49 2.78
N ALA A 43 -7.87 5.67 2.48
CA ALA A 43 -7.86 4.25 2.78
C ALA A 43 -7.86 3.96 4.30
N LEU A 44 -7.09 4.72 5.07
CA LEU A 44 -7.06 4.61 6.54
C LEU A 44 -8.39 5.02 7.17
N LYS A 45 -9.00 6.09 6.65
CA LYS A 45 -10.32 6.56 7.07
C LYS A 45 -11.41 5.53 6.78
N ASP A 46 -11.41 4.94 5.57
CA ASP A 46 -12.35 3.89 5.18
C ASP A 46 -12.20 2.64 6.07
N ALA A 47 -10.95 2.29 6.42
CA ALA A 47 -10.67 1.21 7.36
C ALA A 47 -11.01 1.52 8.84
N GLY A 48 -11.21 2.80 9.19
CA GLY A 48 -11.38 3.23 10.58
C GLY A 48 -10.14 3.02 11.44
N LEU A 49 -8.94 3.02 10.85
CA LEU A 49 -7.68 2.73 11.53
C LEU A 49 -6.73 3.93 11.54
N PRO A 50 -6.07 4.23 12.67
CA PRO A 50 -4.99 5.19 12.68
C PRO A 50 -3.74 4.61 12.01
N TYR A 51 -2.89 5.47 11.44
CA TYR A 51 -1.64 5.04 10.79
C TYR A 51 -0.68 4.31 11.75
N SER A 52 -0.76 4.57 13.06
CA SER A 52 0.01 3.87 14.10
C SER A 52 -0.21 2.35 14.12
N ASN A 53 -1.31 1.85 13.55
CA ASN A 53 -1.62 0.42 13.49
C ASN A 53 -0.98 -0.27 12.27
N VAL A 54 -0.44 0.50 11.32
CA VAL A 54 0.27 -0.04 10.16
C VAL A 54 1.60 -0.64 10.64
N LYS A 55 1.91 -1.87 10.19
CA LYS A 55 3.15 -2.59 10.56
C LYS A 55 4.17 -2.70 9.44
N ALA A 56 3.73 -2.54 8.19
CA ALA A 56 4.57 -2.57 7.00
C ALA A 56 3.83 -1.87 5.87
N VAL A 57 4.56 -1.31 4.91
CA VAL A 57 3.99 -0.68 3.73
C VAL A 57 4.61 -1.27 2.47
N VAL A 58 3.78 -1.59 1.49
CA VAL A 58 4.22 -1.97 0.15
C VAL A 58 3.82 -0.86 -0.80
N ALA A 59 4.79 -0.06 -1.23
CA ALA A 59 4.59 1.06 -2.14
C ALA A 59 5.05 0.66 -3.53
N SER A 60 4.19 0.85 -4.54
CA SER A 60 4.51 0.45 -5.91
C SER A 60 4.38 1.61 -6.89
N TYR A 61 5.29 1.64 -7.85
CA TYR A 61 5.40 2.71 -8.84
C TYR A 61 6.15 2.19 -10.08
N CYS A 62 5.78 2.70 -11.25
CA CYS A 62 6.49 2.41 -12.50
C CYS A 62 7.67 3.36 -12.73
N TYR A 63 7.49 4.63 -12.37
CA TYR A 63 8.46 5.71 -12.57
C TYR A 63 8.69 6.45 -11.26
N GLY A 64 9.94 6.74 -10.96
CA GLY A 64 10.36 7.41 -9.74
C GLY A 64 11.79 7.06 -9.37
N GLU A 65 12.41 7.93 -8.59
CA GLU A 65 13.74 7.72 -8.03
C GLU A 65 13.75 6.55 -7.01
N PRO A 66 14.93 6.01 -6.68
CA PRO A 66 15.06 5.14 -5.52
C PRO A 66 14.39 5.78 -4.30
N THR A 67 13.67 4.98 -3.53
CA THR A 67 12.95 5.40 -2.32
C THR A 67 11.70 6.29 -2.52
N SER A 68 11.17 6.39 -3.75
CA SER A 68 9.92 7.13 -4.01
C SER A 68 8.75 6.64 -3.14
N GLY A 69 8.66 5.34 -2.86
CA GLY A 69 7.64 4.80 -1.96
C GLY A 69 7.74 5.32 -0.53
N GLN A 70 8.96 5.41 0.03
CA GLN A 70 9.19 6.02 1.33
C GLN A 70 8.72 7.48 1.33
N ARG A 71 9.15 8.24 0.31
CA ARG A 71 8.81 9.66 0.19
C ARG A 71 7.30 9.90 0.13
N ALA A 72 6.56 9.03 -0.54
CA ALA A 72 5.10 9.08 -0.62
C ALA A 72 4.42 8.76 0.73
N VAL A 73 4.97 7.80 1.47
CA VAL A 73 4.38 7.30 2.73
C VAL A 73 4.70 8.18 3.93
N TYR A 74 5.83 8.91 3.93
CA TYR A 74 6.22 9.78 5.05
C TYR A 74 5.18 10.83 5.42
N ASN A 75 4.38 11.28 4.45
CA ASN A 75 3.28 12.22 4.66
C ASN A 75 2.08 11.59 5.40
N LEU A 76 1.96 10.25 5.44
CA LEU A 76 0.96 9.50 6.21
C LEU A 76 1.43 9.28 7.66
N GLY A 77 2.74 9.13 7.85
CA GLY A 77 3.38 9.11 9.16
C GLY A 77 4.78 8.49 9.16
N LEU A 78 5.59 8.91 10.14
CA LEU A 78 6.96 8.46 10.36
C LEU A 78 7.02 7.47 11.53
N SER A 79 6.46 6.27 11.35
CA SER A 79 6.35 5.24 12.39
C SER A 79 7.54 4.27 12.46
N GLY A 80 8.51 4.38 11.55
CA GLY A 80 9.65 3.46 11.47
C GLY A 80 9.32 2.07 10.92
N VAL A 81 8.12 1.88 10.37
CA VAL A 81 7.71 0.61 9.75
C VAL A 81 8.52 0.33 8.49
N PRO A 82 8.81 -0.95 8.18
CA PRO A 82 9.45 -1.32 6.93
C PRO A 82 8.60 -0.92 5.71
N ILE A 83 9.25 -0.33 4.70
CA ILE A 83 8.64 0.09 3.44
C ILE A 83 9.31 -0.65 2.28
N PHE A 84 8.52 -1.42 1.53
CA PHE A 84 8.96 -2.17 0.37
C PHE A 84 8.59 -1.43 -0.91
N ASN A 85 9.58 -1.11 -1.73
CA ASN A 85 9.37 -0.52 -3.06
C ASN A 85 9.24 -1.64 -4.09
N VAL A 86 8.13 -1.67 -4.83
CA VAL A 86 7.85 -2.70 -5.83
C VAL A 86 7.63 -2.07 -7.19
N ASN A 87 8.43 -2.48 -8.17
CA ASN A 87 8.24 -2.11 -9.57
C ASN A 87 8.23 -3.38 -10.42
N ASN A 88 7.08 -3.60 -11.08
CA ASN A 88 6.87 -4.64 -12.07
C ASN A 88 6.03 -4.06 -13.23
N ASN A 89 6.39 -2.86 -13.70
CA ASN A 89 5.70 -2.15 -14.77
C ASN A 89 4.18 -2.08 -14.52
N CYS A 90 3.36 -2.34 -15.52
CA CYS A 90 1.89 -2.31 -15.42
C CYS A 90 1.32 -3.25 -14.34
N SER A 91 2.06 -4.28 -13.93
CA SER A 91 1.65 -5.27 -12.93
C SER A 91 2.05 -4.89 -11.49
N SER A 92 2.68 -3.72 -11.29
CA SER A 92 3.19 -3.26 -10.00
C SER A 92 2.13 -3.27 -8.89
N GLY A 93 0.89 -2.88 -9.19
CA GLY A 93 -0.22 -2.91 -8.23
C GLY A 93 -0.55 -4.33 -7.76
N SER A 94 -0.65 -5.29 -8.68
CA SER A 94 -0.92 -6.70 -8.37
C SER A 94 0.24 -7.35 -7.61
N SER A 95 1.48 -7.05 -8.00
CA SER A 95 2.68 -7.50 -7.28
C SER A 95 2.71 -6.95 -5.86
N ALA A 96 2.34 -5.69 -5.65
CA ALA A 96 2.24 -5.09 -4.32
C ALA A 96 1.19 -5.76 -3.44
N LEU A 97 -0.01 -5.99 -3.96
CA LEU A 97 -1.08 -6.68 -3.23
C LEU A 97 -0.72 -8.13 -2.88
N MET A 98 -0.05 -8.83 -3.80
CA MET A 98 0.47 -10.18 -3.54
C MET A 98 1.48 -10.16 -2.38
N LEU A 99 2.44 -9.24 -2.40
CA LEU A 99 3.44 -9.11 -1.34
C LEU A 99 2.80 -8.72 0.00
N ALA A 100 1.90 -7.74 0.01
CA ALA A 100 1.16 -7.33 1.20
C ALA A 100 0.39 -8.49 1.82
N ARG A 101 -0.28 -9.31 0.99
CA ARG A 101 -0.93 -10.54 1.46
C ARG A 101 0.06 -11.50 2.10
N ARG A 102 1.25 -11.70 1.51
CA ARG A 102 2.27 -12.58 2.09
C ARG A 102 2.74 -12.10 3.46
N LEU A 103 2.93 -10.79 3.63
CA LEU A 103 3.29 -10.17 4.92
C LEU A 103 2.22 -10.35 6.00
N VAL A 104 0.94 -10.41 5.63
CA VAL A 104 -0.16 -10.68 6.59
C VAL A 104 -0.27 -12.17 6.92
N GLN A 105 0.14 -13.06 6.01
CA GLN A 105 0.02 -14.51 6.18
C GLN A 105 1.20 -15.17 6.88
N SER A 106 2.33 -14.48 7.00
CA SER A 106 3.57 -14.97 7.62
C SER A 106 3.53 -14.94 9.13
#